data_AF-A0A7C9LSY2-F1
#
_entry.id   AF-A0A7C9LSY2-F1
#
_cell.length_a   1.000
_cell.length_b   1.000
_cell.length_c   1.000
_cell.angle_alpha   90.00
_cell.angle_beta   90.00
_cell.angle_gamma   90.00
#
_symmetry.space_group_name_H-M   'P 1'
#
loop_
_entity.id
_entity.type
_entity.pdbx_description
1 polymer ?
#
loop_
_entity_poly.entity_id
_entity_poly.type
_entity_poly.pdbx_seq_one_letter_code
_entity_poly.pdbx_strand_id
1 'polypeptide(L)' 'MPLTLNANLPDADDVYADLLAAHEGLSKEQSDALNARLILILANHIGDRETLREALRLARDPGPSAQ' A
#
# COMPACT_ATOMS: atom_id res chain seq x y z
N MET A 1 15.10 4.07 1.92
CA MET A 1 14.51 5.35 1.45
C MET A 1 13.55 5.82 2.53
N PRO A 2 13.50 7.11 2.89
CA PRO A 2 12.60 7.57 3.96
C PRO A 2 11.13 7.33 3.60
N LEU A 3 10.30 7.06 4.61
CA LEU A 3 8.87 6.86 4.44
C LEU A 3 8.19 8.15 3.96
N THR A 4 7.38 8.06 2.90
CA THR A 4 6.61 9.18 2.36
C THR A 4 5.14 9.00 2.69
N LEU A 5 4.56 9.97 3.40
CA LEU A 5 3.14 9.93 3.85
C LEU A 5 2.22 10.84 3.04
N ASN A 6 2.78 11.70 2.21
CA ASN A 6 2.04 12.61 1.34
C ASN A 6 1.90 12.02 -0.06
N ALA A 7 0.99 12.57 -0.87
CA ALA A 7 0.83 12.20 -2.26
C ALA A 7 2.17 12.29 -3.00
N ASN A 8 2.60 11.17 -3.60
CA ASN A 8 3.90 11.03 -4.28
C ASN A 8 3.77 10.32 -5.64
N LEU A 9 2.53 10.11 -6.11
CA LEU A 9 2.23 9.53 -7.42
C LEU A 9 1.81 10.66 -8.37
N PRO A 10 2.54 10.90 -9.47
CA PRO A 10 2.16 11.90 -10.48
C PRO A 10 0.79 11.61 -11.11
N ASP A 11 0.50 10.33 -11.36
CA ASP A 11 -0.72 9.85 -12.03
C ASP A 11 -1.56 9.00 -11.04
N ALA A 12 -1.90 9.60 -9.90
CA ALA A 12 -2.59 8.89 -8.81
C ALA A 12 -3.91 8.25 -9.24
N ASP A 13 -4.64 8.88 -10.16
CA ASP A 13 -5.92 8.38 -10.69
C ASP A 13 -5.72 7.12 -11.52
N ASP A 14 -4.71 7.09 -12.41
CA ASP A 14 -4.42 5.94 -13.26
C ASP A 14 -3.93 4.75 -12.41
N VAL A 15 -3.08 4.99 -11.42
CA VAL A 15 -2.63 3.95 -10.48
C VAL A 15 -3.82 3.40 -9.67
N TYR A 16 -4.75 4.26 -9.26
CA TYR A 16 -5.96 3.81 -8.57
C TYR A 16 -6.87 2.98 -9.48
N ALA A 17 -7.01 3.36 -10.75
CA ALA A 17 -7.77 2.60 -11.74
C ALA A 17 -7.15 1.21 -11.98
N ASP A 18 -5.82 1.12 -12.10
CA ASP A 18 -5.10 -0.14 -12.25
C ASP A 18 -5.29 -1.07 -11.03
N LEU A 19 -5.27 -0.50 -9.82
CA LEU A 19 -5.53 -1.26 -8.59
C LEU A 19 -6.98 -1.80 -8.57
N LEU A 20 -7.96 -0.97 -8.95
CA LEU A 20 -9.35 -1.41 -8.99
C LEU A 20 -9.56 -2.52 -10.03
N ALA A 21 -8.99 -2.34 -11.22
CA ALA A 21 -9.03 -3.33 -12.30
C ALA A 21 -8.41 -4.68 -11.86
N ALA A 22 -7.32 -4.64 -11.08
CA ALA A 22 -6.69 -5.85 -10.55
C ALA A 22 -7.60 -6.65 -9.59
N HIS A 23 -8.62 -6.00 -9.00
CA HIS A 23 -9.59 -6.63 -8.12
C HIS A 23 -10.88 -7.08 -8.80
N GLU A 24 -11.11 -6.72 -10.07
CA GLU A 24 -12.35 -7.06 -10.78
C GLU A 24 -12.54 -8.58 -10.89
N GLY A 25 -13.76 -9.04 -10.57
CA GLY A 25 -14.12 -10.46 -10.60
C GLY A 25 -13.58 -11.31 -9.45
N LEU A 26 -12.84 -10.73 -8.50
CA LEU A 26 -12.33 -11.46 -7.32
C LEU A 26 -13.35 -11.48 -6.18
N SER A 27 -13.40 -12.60 -5.45
CA SER A 27 -14.05 -12.65 -4.14
C SER A 27 -13.30 -11.79 -3.13
N LYS A 28 -13.91 -11.56 -1.96
CA LYS A 28 -13.27 -10.83 -0.86
C LYS A 28 -11.96 -11.50 -0.44
N GLU A 29 -11.96 -12.82 -0.31
CA GLU A 29 -10.79 -13.61 0.10
C GLU A 29 -9.69 -13.56 -0.95
N GLN A 30 -10.05 -13.61 -2.24
CA GLN A 30 -9.09 -13.49 -3.34
C GLN A 30 -8.49 -12.07 -3.42
N SER A 31 -9.31 -11.05 -3.18
CA SER A 31 -8.90 -9.65 -3.08
C SER A 31 -7.93 -9.43 -1.92
N ASP A 32 -8.21 -9.99 -0.75
CA ASP A 32 -7.31 -9.93 0.40
C ASP A 32 -5.98 -10.68 0.14
N ALA A 33 -6.03 -11.82 -0.54
CA ALA A 33 -4.84 -12.55 -0.96
C ALA A 33 -4.03 -11.80 -2.04
N LEU A 34 -4.67 -11.02 -2.92
CA LEU A 34 -3.99 -10.11 -3.84
C LEU A 34 -3.26 -9.02 -3.07
N ASN A 35 -3.94 -8.34 -2.15
CA ASN A 35 -3.36 -7.27 -1.33
C ASN A 35 -2.15 -7.76 -0.52
N ALA A 36 -2.23 -8.94 0.11
CA ALA A 36 -1.10 -9.50 0.85
C ALA A 36 0.13 -9.75 -0.04
N ARG A 37 -0.07 -10.27 -1.26
CA ARG A 37 1.01 -10.47 -2.23
C ARG A 37 1.60 -9.15 -2.71
N LEU A 38 0.75 -8.17 -3.03
CA LEU A 38 1.19 -6.84 -3.45
C LEU A 38 2.03 -6.15 -2.37
N ILE A 39 1.57 -6.17 -1.11
CA ILE A 39 2.31 -5.63 0.04
C ILE A 39 3.69 -6.29 0.15
N LEU A 40 3.79 -7.62 0.01
CA LEU A 40 5.07 -8.32 0.07
C LEU A 40 6.01 -7.94 -1.08
N ILE A 41 5.49 -7.81 -2.30
CA ILE A 41 6.25 -7.38 -3.48
C ILE A 41 6.81 -5.97 -3.26
N LEU A 42 5.96 -5.03 -2.81
CA LEU A 42 6.37 -3.66 -2.53
C LEU A 42 7.36 -3.58 -1.36
N ALA A 43 7.19 -4.39 -0.32
CA ALA A 43 8.12 -4.47 0.80
C ALA A 43 9.51 -4.94 0.35
N ASN A 44 9.56 -5.95 -0.53
CA ASN A 44 10.80 -6.42 -1.13
C ASN A 44 11.44 -5.35 -2.03
N HIS A 45 10.64 -4.59 -2.78
CA HIS A 45 11.13 -3.49 -3.60
C HIS A 45 11.73 -2.35 -2.76
N ILE A 46 11.10 -2.00 -1.62
CA ILE A 46 11.60 -0.99 -0.68
C ILE A 46 12.93 -1.43 -0.04
N GLY A 47 13.02 -2.71 0.36
CA GLY A 47 14.27 -3.32 0.86
C GLY A 47 14.83 -2.77 2.18
N ASP A 48 14.13 -1.81 2.81
CA ASP A 48 14.58 -1.15 4.03
C ASP A 48 13.71 -1.49 5.25
N ARG A 49 14.30 -2.19 6.22
CA ARG A 49 13.60 -2.71 7.40
C ARG A 49 13.03 -1.62 8.30
N GLU A 50 13.74 -0.50 8.48
CA GLU A 50 13.30 0.57 9.38
C GLU A 50 12.12 1.33 8.78
N THR A 51 12.15 1.62 7.48
CA THR A 51 11.00 2.18 6.75
C THR A 51 9.77 1.27 6.85
N LEU A 52 9.95 -0.05 6.68
CA LEU A 52 8.84 -1.00 6.82
C LEU A 52 8.30 -1.06 8.25
N ARG A 53 9.15 -0.98 9.28
CA ARG A 53 8.72 -0.91 10.69
C ARG A 53 7.91 0.35 10.97
N GLU A 54 8.35 1.49 10.47
CA GLU A 54 7.64 2.75 10.63
C GLU A 54 6.27 2.70 9.94
N ALA A 55 6.22 2.20 8.70
CA ALA A 55 4.98 2.03 7.96
C ALA A 55 3.99 1.10 8.70
N LEU A 56 4.46 -0.03 9.23
CA LEU A 56 3.62 -0.95 10.02
C LEU A 56 3.11 -0.31 11.31
N ARG A 57 3.94 0.49 12.00
CA ARG A 57 3.53 1.22 13.20
C ARG A 57 2.40 2.20 12.88
N LEU A 58 2.55 2.98 11.82
CA LEU A 58 1.55 3.97 11.39
C LEU A 58 0.27 3.32 10.85
N ALA A 59 0.37 2.18 10.16
CA ALA A 59 -0.81 1.45 9.68
C ALA A 59 -1.61 0.82 10.83
N ARG A 60 -0.96 0.40 11.92
CA ARG A 60 -1.63 -0.17 13.12
C ARG A 60 -2.33 0.89 13.97
N ASP A 61 -1.74 2.08 14.05
CA ASP A 61 -2.23 3.20 14.84
C ASP A 61 -2.21 4.46 13.95
N PRO A 62 -3.18 4.58 13.02
CA PRO A 62 -3.35 5.79 12.25
C PRO A 62 -3.76 6.86 13.25
N GLY A 63 -2.83 7.73 13.63
CA GLY A 63 -3.11 8.87 14.50
C GLY A 63 -4.29 9.71 13.99
N PRO A 64 -4.80 10.67 14.78
CA PRO A 64 -5.98 11.44 14.40
C PRO A 64 -5.76 12.02 13.01
N SER A 65 -6.59 11.58 12.06
CA SER A 65 -6.43 11.80 10.63
C SER A 65 -6.05 13.26 10.36
N ALA A 66 -4.84 13.50 9.84
CA ALA A 66 -4.57 14.73 9.13
C ALA A 66 -5.40 14.65 7.84
N GLN A 67 -6.61 15.19 7.94
CA GLN A 67 -7.49 15.50 6.81
C GLN A 67 -6.78 16.51 5.91
#